data_AF-A0A365XT81-F1
#
_entry.id   AF-A0A365XT81-F1
#
_cell.length_a   1.000
_cell.length_b   1.000
_cell.length_c   1.000
_cell.angle_alpha   90.00
_cell.angle_beta   90.00
_cell.angle_gamma   90.00
#
_symmetry.space_group_name_H-M   'P 1'
#
loop_
_entity.id
_entity.type
_entity.pdbx_description
1 polymer ?
#
loop_
_entity_poly.entity_id
_entity_poly.type
_entity_poly.pdbx_seq_one_letter_code
_entity_poly.pdbx_strand_id
1 'polypeptide(L)'
;MNKLYKQFVQFSGAMLMLALVVAGCKKTFDEPPYKDGNPDLKVTNTLAELQAMYKGAPVDITNDIVLSGVVIGDDKSGNLFKQIVIQDNTAGINIQLDASNLNAKYPIGRRVFIKAKGLTLGAYGGLLELGYGVNDSKQPVRIPQALIDSFLVGGSAGNVVAPLELALDQLNGKYQNMLVKIKKAQVSVADTSKTFGDPTKGQAYVSISVQDTTKGSLVIRTSSYANFAATKAPKGSGELTGIYTIFNADNQLVIRDVTDVAKMTGARNEPVVPPATNIELKTSPLLINFDDIATELPIGVTVRASASATYLGNDSIAAFKKAPLKWTDVAFGFKNFASGTDMTLDSAKQSAATNRALGVRQTGSVEAGVAFVFEIKNTTGKKNLKMSFKLQSLDASSARVTTWAVDYGTGDTPTSFTTANAVGTMTTGGSTAASNTVTVDFGSALDNNSNKVYIRIVTLGKTLNSGNRASSAIDDVQFSWN
;
A
#
# COMPACT_ATOMS: atom_id res chain seq x y z
N MET A 1 31.58 54.32 -47.05
CA MET A 1 32.19 53.55 -45.95
C MET A 1 32.07 54.18 -44.55
N ASN A 2 31.77 55.48 -44.38
CA ASN A 2 31.82 56.14 -43.05
C ASN A 2 30.54 56.16 -42.18
N LYS A 3 29.37 55.75 -42.69
CA LYS A 3 28.12 55.75 -41.88
C LYS A 3 27.82 54.40 -41.21
N LEU A 4 28.05 53.28 -41.89
CA LEU A 4 27.84 51.95 -41.31
C LEU A 4 28.85 51.60 -40.20
N TYR A 5 30.10 52.09 -40.29
CA TYR A 5 31.11 51.83 -39.26
C TYR A 5 30.80 52.55 -37.93
N LYS A 6 30.23 53.77 -37.98
CA LYS A 6 29.82 54.50 -36.76
C LYS A 6 28.61 53.87 -36.06
N GLN A 7 27.67 53.30 -36.81
CA GLN A 7 26.52 52.60 -36.21
C GLN A 7 26.90 51.25 -35.60
N PHE A 8 27.88 50.54 -36.18
CA PHE A 8 28.38 49.29 -35.61
C PHE A 8 29.14 49.53 -34.29
N VAL A 9 29.98 50.57 -34.23
CA VAL A 9 30.74 50.92 -33.00
C VAL A 9 29.82 51.44 -31.88
N GLN A 10 28.72 52.14 -32.20
CA GLN A 10 27.73 52.55 -31.19
C GLN A 10 26.88 51.39 -30.65
N PHE A 11 26.58 50.36 -31.46
CA PHE A 11 25.85 49.18 -30.99
C PHE A 11 26.72 48.20 -30.19
N SER A 12 28.01 48.08 -30.52
CA SER A 12 28.94 47.23 -29.75
C SER A 12 29.28 47.80 -28.37
N GLY A 13 29.25 49.12 -28.19
CA GLY A 13 29.48 49.78 -26.89
C GLY A 13 28.30 49.64 -25.92
N ALA A 14 27.07 49.69 -26.42
CA ALA A 14 25.87 49.54 -25.59
C ALA A 14 25.65 48.08 -25.11
N MET A 15 26.11 47.09 -25.89
CA MET A 15 25.98 45.67 -25.53
C MET A 15 27.05 45.20 -24.54
N LEU A 16 28.17 45.93 -24.41
CA LEU A 16 29.23 45.65 -23.43
C LEU A 16 28.97 46.31 -22.05
N MET A 17 28.17 47.38 -22.01
CA MET A 17 27.77 48.06 -20.76
C MET A 17 26.55 47.41 -20.06
N LEU A 18 25.73 46.62 -20.75
CA LEU A 18 24.61 45.89 -20.15
C LEU A 18 25.02 44.53 -19.55
N ALA A 19 26.19 44.00 -19.93
CA ALA A 19 26.73 42.75 -19.41
C ALA A 19 27.40 42.89 -18.02
N LEU A 20 27.68 44.12 -17.57
CA LEU A 20 28.37 44.37 -16.29
C LEU A 20 27.43 44.62 -15.09
N VAL A 21 26.10 44.68 -15.30
CA VAL A 21 25.14 44.92 -14.21
C VAL A 21 24.54 43.61 -13.65
N VAL A 22 24.75 42.47 -14.31
CA VAL A 22 24.21 41.16 -13.84
C VAL A 22 25.21 40.31 -13.04
N ALA A 23 26.44 40.81 -12.85
CA ALA A 23 27.47 40.12 -12.06
C ALA A 23 27.53 40.53 -10.58
N GLY A 24 26.64 41.42 -10.12
CA GLY A 24 26.71 42.02 -8.80
C GLY A 24 25.43 41.88 -7.99
N CYS A 25 24.94 40.66 -7.74
CA CYS A 25 24.00 40.35 -6.65
C CYS A 25 23.84 38.83 -6.42
N LYS A 26 24.94 38.07 -6.33
CA LYS A 26 24.94 36.93 -5.41
C LYS A 26 25.24 37.50 -4.04
N LYS A 27 24.20 37.81 -3.25
CA LYS A 27 24.39 37.85 -1.80
C LYS A 27 24.71 36.42 -1.38
N THR A 28 25.99 36.07 -1.33
CA THR A 28 26.45 35.00 -0.44
C THR A 28 26.10 35.50 0.95
N PHE A 29 25.05 34.93 1.51
CA PHE A 29 24.78 35.10 2.92
C PHE A 29 26.04 34.59 3.63
N ASP A 30 26.75 35.45 4.36
CA ASP A 30 27.77 35.00 5.29
C ASP A 30 27.04 34.11 6.31
N GLU A 31 27.06 32.81 6.08
CA GLU A 31 26.67 31.84 7.09
C GLU A 31 27.61 32.08 8.27
N PRO A 32 27.10 32.39 9.47
CA PRO A 32 27.96 32.61 10.62
C PRO A 32 28.85 31.38 10.77
N PRO A 33 30.16 31.54 10.99
CA PRO A 33 31.08 30.42 11.05
C PRO A 33 30.62 29.51 12.18
N TYR A 34 30.04 28.37 11.80
CA TYR A 34 29.84 27.28 12.73
C TYR A 34 31.22 27.01 13.33
N LYS A 35 31.38 27.15 14.65
CA LYS A 35 32.63 26.73 15.30
C LYS A 35 32.94 25.31 14.84
N ASP A 36 34.05 25.14 14.14
CA ASP A 36 34.49 23.84 13.66
C ASP A 36 34.78 22.95 14.86
N GLY A 37 34.21 21.74 14.85
CA GLY A 37 34.42 20.74 15.90
C GLY A 37 33.29 20.61 16.92
N ASN A 38 33.45 19.62 17.80
CA ASN A 38 32.52 19.38 18.89
C ASN A 38 32.91 20.21 20.12
N PRO A 39 31.94 20.66 20.94
CA PRO A 39 32.25 21.25 22.25
C PRO A 39 32.94 20.23 23.15
N ASP A 40 33.70 20.72 24.14
CA ASP A 40 34.26 19.90 25.21
C ASP A 40 33.16 19.52 26.22
N LEU A 41 32.26 18.64 25.77
CA LEU A 41 31.16 18.08 26.54
C LEU A 41 31.24 16.55 26.46
N LYS A 42 31.44 15.91 27.61
CA LYS A 42 31.44 14.45 27.72
C LYS A 42 30.01 13.93 27.65
N VAL A 43 29.69 13.12 26.64
CA VAL A 43 28.43 12.37 26.56
C VAL A 43 28.42 11.32 27.67
N THR A 44 27.37 11.32 28.49
CA THR A 44 27.22 10.40 29.63
C THR A 44 26.25 9.27 29.34
N ASN A 45 25.32 9.47 28.41
CA ASN A 45 24.26 8.52 28.10
C ASN A 45 23.97 8.49 26.59
N THR A 46 23.50 7.34 26.13
CA THR A 46 22.96 7.15 24.78
C THR A 46 21.49 7.58 24.71
N LEU A 47 20.98 7.80 23.49
CA LEU A 47 19.55 8.08 23.31
C LEU A 47 18.67 6.88 23.68
N ALA A 48 19.14 5.64 23.49
CA ALA A 48 18.41 4.46 23.93
C ALA A 48 18.30 4.37 25.47
N GLU A 49 19.37 4.71 26.20
CA GLU A 49 19.35 4.77 27.66
C GLU A 49 18.39 5.86 28.16
N LEU A 50 18.34 7.02 27.50
CA LEU A 50 17.33 8.04 27.77
C LEU A 50 15.92 7.48 27.57
N GLN A 51 15.62 6.91 26.40
CA GLN A 51 14.30 6.34 26.12
C GLN A 51 13.89 5.28 27.15
N ALA A 52 14.84 4.46 27.61
CA ALA A 52 14.59 3.42 28.60
C ALA A 52 14.16 3.98 29.98
N MET A 53 14.40 5.26 30.27
CA MET A 53 13.90 5.92 31.49
C MET A 53 12.38 6.03 31.50
N TYR A 54 11.73 6.12 30.34
CA TYR A 54 10.28 6.24 30.25
C TYR A 54 9.58 4.91 30.55
N LYS A 55 8.76 4.88 31.61
CA LYS A 55 8.00 3.68 32.06
C LYS A 55 6.48 3.87 31.99
N GLY A 56 6.00 4.67 31.03
CA GLY A 56 4.58 4.96 30.83
C GLY A 56 4.08 6.27 31.47
N ALA A 57 4.99 7.07 32.04
CA ALA A 57 4.71 8.40 32.56
C ALA A 57 5.92 9.33 32.31
N PRO A 58 5.71 10.66 32.21
CA PRO A 58 6.80 11.62 32.04
C PRO A 58 7.85 11.54 33.15
N VAL A 59 9.09 11.82 32.79
CA VAL A 59 10.26 11.74 33.66
C VAL A 59 11.02 13.06 33.59
N ASP A 60 11.04 13.78 34.72
CA ASP A 60 11.92 14.93 34.88
C ASP A 60 13.35 14.46 35.12
N ILE A 61 14.27 14.95 34.29
CA ILE A 61 15.66 14.54 34.34
C ILE A 61 16.38 15.41 35.37
N THR A 62 16.72 14.84 36.52
CA THR A 62 17.37 15.58 37.63
C THR A 62 18.88 15.39 37.67
N ASN A 63 19.39 14.32 37.05
CA ASN A 63 20.81 14.01 36.96
C ASN A 63 21.49 14.82 35.86
N ASP A 64 22.80 15.08 36.01
CA ASP A 64 23.64 15.72 35.00
C ASP A 64 23.90 14.77 33.83
N ILE A 65 22.88 14.58 32.99
CA ILE A 65 22.92 13.77 31.78
C ILE A 65 23.31 14.64 30.59
N VAL A 66 24.28 14.18 29.81
CA VAL A 66 24.66 14.78 28.54
C VAL A 66 24.47 13.75 27.42
N LEU A 67 23.67 14.12 26.42
CA LEU A 67 23.37 13.31 25.24
C LEU A 67 24.03 13.93 24.01
N SER A 68 24.22 13.14 22.96
CA SER A 68 24.62 13.64 21.64
C SER A 68 23.90 12.88 20.55
N GLY A 69 23.48 13.59 19.50
CA GLY A 69 22.96 12.99 18.28
C GLY A 69 23.15 13.92 17.09
N VAL A 70 22.91 13.40 15.89
CA VAL A 70 22.94 14.17 14.64
C VAL A 70 21.51 14.52 14.26
N VAL A 71 21.27 15.79 13.92
CA VAL A 71 19.97 16.26 13.41
C VAL A 71 19.65 15.55 12.11
N ILE A 72 18.50 14.88 12.08
CA ILE A 72 17.97 14.20 10.90
C ILE A 72 16.72 14.88 10.34
N GLY A 73 16.05 15.72 11.12
CA GLY A 73 14.92 16.54 10.68
C GLY A 73 14.86 17.87 11.43
N ASP A 74 14.49 18.93 10.72
CA ASP A 74 14.37 20.29 11.22
C ASP A 74 13.10 20.97 10.66
N ASP A 75 12.86 22.22 11.05
CA ASP A 75 11.67 22.98 10.70
C ASP A 75 11.70 23.63 9.30
N LYS A 76 12.76 23.42 8.52
CA LYS A 76 12.99 24.12 7.24
C LYS A 76 11.85 23.97 6.25
N SER A 77 11.27 22.78 6.16
CA SER A 77 10.17 22.51 5.24
C SER A 77 8.80 22.88 5.80
N GLY A 78 8.70 23.19 7.10
CA GLY A 78 7.42 23.40 7.79
C GLY A 78 6.67 22.12 8.16
N ASN A 79 7.16 20.93 7.80
CA ASN A 79 6.52 19.68 8.21
C ASN A 79 6.79 19.34 9.68
N LEU A 80 7.99 19.65 10.18
CA LEU A 80 8.39 19.54 11.58
C LEU A 80 8.32 20.92 12.24
N PHE A 81 7.16 21.31 12.76
CA PHE A 81 7.00 22.65 13.33
C PHE A 81 7.56 22.76 14.75
N LYS A 82 8.49 23.71 14.98
CA LYS A 82 9.03 24.06 16.30
C LYS A 82 9.63 22.85 17.04
N GLN A 83 10.38 22.04 16.29
CA GLN A 83 11.04 20.85 16.78
C GLN A 83 12.22 20.47 15.89
N ILE A 84 13.15 19.72 16.46
CA ILE A 84 14.19 19.01 15.70
C ILE A 84 14.18 17.55 16.11
N VAL A 85 14.54 16.67 15.19
CA VAL A 85 14.73 15.24 15.47
C VAL A 85 16.20 14.92 15.34
N ILE A 86 16.78 14.30 16.36
CA ILE A 86 18.17 13.83 16.33
C ILE A 86 18.21 12.31 16.47
N GLN A 87 19.27 11.69 15.96
CA GLN A 87 19.56 10.29 16.25
C GLN A 87 21.05 10.04 16.50
N ASP A 88 21.34 9.04 17.31
CA ASP A 88 22.65 8.41 17.44
C ASP A 88 22.58 6.99 16.85
N ASN A 89 23.59 6.16 17.13
CA ASN A 89 23.62 4.78 16.63
C ASN A 89 22.66 3.84 17.39
N THR A 90 22.00 4.32 18.44
CA THR A 90 21.20 3.52 19.39
C THR A 90 19.71 3.81 19.28
N ALA A 91 19.30 5.07 19.12
CA ALA A 91 17.91 5.50 19.01
C ALA A 91 17.79 6.93 18.44
N GLY A 92 16.56 7.35 18.15
CA GLY A 92 16.23 8.75 17.84
C GLY A 92 15.47 9.44 18.97
N ILE A 93 15.46 10.76 19.01
CA ILE A 93 14.57 11.52 19.90
C ILE A 93 14.08 12.80 19.23
N ASN A 94 12.79 13.11 19.41
CA ASN A 94 12.21 14.38 19.04
C ASN A 94 12.42 15.40 20.15
N ILE A 95 12.75 16.64 19.82
CA ILE A 95 13.02 17.71 20.79
C ILE A 95 12.10 18.89 20.49
N GLN A 96 11.25 19.23 21.44
CA GLN A 96 10.25 20.29 21.34
C GLN A 96 10.89 21.66 21.68
N LEU A 97 10.90 22.60 20.74
CA LEU A 97 11.64 23.87 20.84
C LEU A 97 10.74 25.05 20.45
N ASP A 98 10.51 26.03 21.34
CA ASP A 98 9.59 27.14 21.08
C ASP A 98 10.18 28.27 20.23
N ALA A 99 10.93 27.90 19.19
CA ALA A 99 11.58 28.83 18.26
C ALA A 99 11.29 28.44 16.80
N SER A 100 11.42 29.40 15.90
CA SER A 100 11.32 29.20 14.45
C SER A 100 12.67 29.39 13.79
N ASN A 101 12.83 28.92 12.55
CA ASN A 101 14.09 28.91 11.81
C ASN A 101 15.18 28.12 12.55
N LEU A 102 14.77 27.03 13.21
CA LEU A 102 15.68 26.12 13.93
C LEU A 102 16.73 25.55 12.97
N ASN A 103 16.37 25.33 11.70
CA ASN A 103 17.27 24.88 10.65
C ASN A 103 18.52 25.78 10.46
N ALA A 104 18.47 27.06 10.80
CA ALA A 104 19.63 27.95 10.70
C ALA A 104 20.70 27.62 11.75
N LYS A 105 20.27 27.19 12.94
CA LYS A 105 21.15 26.86 14.06
C LYS A 105 21.46 25.37 14.15
N TYR A 106 20.48 24.55 13.82
CA TYR A 106 20.49 23.09 13.91
C TYR A 106 20.08 22.48 12.55
N PRO A 107 20.81 22.76 11.45
CA PRO A 107 20.49 22.15 10.16
C PRO A 107 20.67 20.63 10.23
N ILE A 108 19.94 19.89 9.38
CA ILE A 108 20.21 18.46 9.15
C ILE A 108 21.72 18.22 8.96
N GLY A 109 22.25 17.21 9.66
CA GLY A 109 23.67 16.87 9.68
C GLY A 109 24.50 17.60 10.74
N ARG A 110 23.92 18.56 11.47
CA ARG A 110 24.54 19.15 12.66
C ARG A 110 24.52 18.14 13.81
N ARG A 111 25.64 17.92 14.47
CA ARG A 111 25.67 17.24 15.76
C ARG A 111 25.20 18.20 16.85
N VAL A 112 24.35 17.74 17.74
CA VAL A 112 23.84 18.52 18.88
C VAL A 112 24.09 17.76 20.17
N PHE A 113 24.58 18.48 21.17
CA PHE A 113 24.76 18.01 22.53
C PHE A 113 23.64 18.58 23.39
N ILE A 114 23.03 17.73 24.22
CA ILE A 114 21.91 18.11 25.09
C ILE A 114 22.34 17.93 26.53
N LYS A 115 22.34 19.01 27.31
CA LYS A 115 22.39 18.96 28.77
C LYS A 115 20.97 18.70 29.24
N ALA A 116 20.66 17.46 29.59
CA ALA A 116 19.27 17.05 29.78
C ALA A 116 18.70 17.35 31.17
N LYS A 117 19.55 17.73 32.15
CA LYS A 117 19.11 18.10 33.49
C LYS A 117 18.14 19.29 33.47
N GLY A 118 16.94 19.11 34.03
CA GLY A 118 15.86 20.09 34.02
C GLY A 118 14.92 19.98 32.81
N LEU A 119 15.20 19.07 31.86
CA LEU A 119 14.27 18.70 30.80
C LEU A 119 13.38 17.53 31.25
N THR A 120 12.26 17.36 30.54
CA THR A 120 11.30 16.29 30.78
C THR A 120 11.22 15.39 29.57
N LEU A 121 11.44 14.09 29.76
CA LEU A 121 11.15 13.05 28.78
C LEU A 121 9.69 12.62 28.95
N GLY A 122 8.91 12.62 27.87
CA GLY A 122 7.55 12.12 27.90
C GLY A 122 7.11 11.58 26.55
N ALA A 123 5.81 11.35 26.38
CA ALA A 123 5.26 10.85 25.13
C ALA A 123 4.08 11.70 24.66
N TYR A 124 4.04 12.00 23.36
CA TYR A 124 2.87 12.54 22.67
C TYR A 124 2.34 11.50 21.68
N GLY A 125 1.12 10.99 21.91
CA GLY A 125 0.57 9.92 21.07
C GLY A 125 1.49 8.68 21.00
N GLY A 126 2.21 8.34 22.06
CA GLY A 126 3.13 7.21 22.07
C GLY A 126 4.52 7.46 21.46
N LEU A 127 4.75 8.61 20.81
CA LEU A 127 6.09 9.03 20.37
C LEU A 127 6.84 9.68 21.53
N LEU A 128 8.06 9.22 21.83
CA LEU A 128 8.90 9.82 22.87
C LEU A 128 9.49 11.15 22.41
N GLU A 129 9.42 12.14 23.30
CA GLU A 129 9.87 13.51 23.05
C GLU A 129 10.53 14.11 24.29
N LEU A 130 11.47 15.03 24.07
CA LEU A 130 12.13 15.81 25.10
C LEU A 130 11.61 17.25 25.09
N GLY A 131 11.19 17.75 26.25
CA GLY A 131 10.63 19.09 26.44
C GLY A 131 11.02 19.70 27.79
N TYR A 132 10.30 20.75 28.20
CA TYR A 132 10.55 21.48 29.45
C TYR A 132 9.30 21.47 30.35
N GLY A 133 9.14 20.45 31.18
CA GLY A 133 7.90 20.20 31.92
C GLY A 133 6.81 19.58 31.04
N VAL A 134 5.58 19.54 31.56
CA VAL A 134 4.42 18.95 30.88
C VAL A 134 3.18 19.83 30.94
N ASN A 135 2.25 19.62 30.00
CA ASN A 135 0.91 20.20 30.03
C ASN A 135 -0.05 19.37 30.92
N ASP A 136 -1.32 19.80 31.01
CA ASP A 136 -2.36 19.10 31.78
C ASP A 136 -2.60 17.64 31.33
N SER A 137 -2.30 17.34 30.07
CA SER A 137 -2.38 15.99 29.50
C SER A 137 -1.11 15.17 29.72
N LYS A 138 -0.18 15.65 30.57
CA LYS A 138 1.11 15.03 30.87
C LYS A 138 2.01 14.83 29.62
N GLN A 139 1.89 15.72 28.63
CA GLN A 139 2.71 15.71 27.44
C GLN A 139 3.84 16.74 27.57
N PRO A 140 5.06 16.45 27.09
CA PRO A 140 6.15 17.43 27.09
C PRO A 140 5.75 18.74 26.42
N VAL A 141 6.09 19.86 27.05
CA VAL A 141 5.93 21.19 26.43
C VAL A 141 7.25 21.69 25.85
N ARG A 142 7.17 22.62 24.91
CA ARG A 142 8.35 23.13 24.21
C ARG A 142 9.31 23.85 25.15
N ILE A 143 10.61 23.65 24.93
CA ILE A 143 11.67 24.41 25.58
C ILE A 143 11.55 25.87 25.12
N PRO A 144 11.32 26.85 26.01
CA PRO A 144 11.22 28.26 25.65
C PRO A 144 12.46 28.74 24.91
N GLN A 145 12.29 29.58 23.88
CA GLN A 145 13.40 30.05 23.03
C GLN A 145 14.60 30.59 23.85
N ALA A 146 14.33 31.33 24.92
CA ALA A 146 15.35 31.91 25.80
C ALA A 146 16.19 30.86 26.57
N LEU A 147 15.69 29.64 26.72
CA LEU A 147 16.36 28.56 27.43
C LEU A 147 17.05 27.55 26.51
N ILE A 148 16.79 27.59 25.20
CA ILE A 148 17.32 26.61 24.24
C ILE A 148 18.85 26.50 24.36
N ASP A 149 19.55 27.63 24.44
CA ASP A 149 21.03 27.65 24.44
C ASP A 149 21.65 27.17 25.77
N SER A 150 20.85 27.15 26.83
CA SER A 150 21.25 26.56 28.12
C SER A 150 21.27 25.04 28.03
N PHE A 151 20.41 24.45 27.19
CA PHE A 151 20.25 22.99 27.07
C PHE A 151 20.94 22.41 25.83
N LEU A 152 20.88 23.08 24.69
CA LEU A 152 21.37 22.58 23.41
C LEU A 152 22.64 23.32 22.99
N VAL A 153 23.69 22.56 22.66
CA VAL A 153 24.97 23.07 22.16
C VAL A 153 25.28 22.41 20.83
N GLY A 154 25.47 23.20 19.77
CA GLY A 154 25.85 22.68 18.45
C GLY A 154 27.32 22.23 18.41
N GLY A 155 27.58 21.06 17.82
CA GLY A 155 28.90 20.47 17.57
C GLY A 155 29.28 20.48 16.09
N SER A 156 29.87 19.42 15.55
CA SER A 156 30.27 19.38 14.13
C SER A 156 29.09 19.54 13.15
N ALA A 157 29.32 20.13 11.98
CA ALA A 157 28.36 20.20 10.87
C ALA A 157 28.67 19.15 9.79
N GLY A 158 27.73 18.92 8.87
CA GLY A 158 27.93 18.07 7.69
C GLY A 158 28.03 16.57 7.96
N ASN A 159 27.63 16.11 9.14
CA ASN A 159 27.60 14.68 9.45
C ASN A 159 26.49 14.01 8.61
N VAL A 160 26.82 12.93 7.91
CA VAL A 160 25.84 12.15 7.14
C VAL A 160 25.33 11.02 8.01
N VAL A 161 24.00 10.86 8.09
CA VAL A 161 23.40 9.68 8.71
C VAL A 161 22.70 8.84 7.65
N ALA A 162 23.15 7.59 7.51
CA ALA A 162 22.53 6.64 6.60
C ALA A 162 21.17 6.21 7.16
N PRO A 163 20.07 6.25 6.37
CA PRO A 163 18.79 5.71 6.79
C PRO A 163 18.89 4.22 7.07
N LEU A 164 18.23 3.76 8.15
CA LEU A 164 18.11 2.34 8.44
C LEU A 164 17.16 1.68 7.46
N GLU A 165 17.65 0.68 6.74
CA GLU A 165 16.83 -0.04 5.76
C GLU A 165 15.94 -1.08 6.45
N LEU A 166 14.62 -0.91 6.35
CA LEU A 166 13.62 -1.77 6.98
C LEU A 166 12.53 -2.14 5.98
N ALA A 167 11.94 -3.32 6.15
CA ALA A 167 10.65 -3.67 5.57
C ALA A 167 9.51 -3.09 6.41
N LEU A 168 8.32 -2.92 5.81
CA LEU A 168 7.18 -2.31 6.50
C LEU A 168 6.72 -3.07 7.74
N ASP A 169 6.81 -4.40 7.71
CA ASP A 169 6.46 -5.29 8.81
C ASP A 169 7.52 -5.35 9.92
N GLN A 170 8.69 -4.75 9.71
CA GLN A 170 9.76 -4.66 10.70
C GLN A 170 9.65 -3.39 11.56
N LEU A 171 8.86 -2.40 11.12
CA LEU A 171 8.66 -1.15 11.84
C LEU A 171 7.93 -1.39 13.17
N ASN A 172 8.53 -0.93 14.26
CA ASN A 172 7.99 -1.02 15.61
C ASN A 172 8.64 0.06 16.50
N GLY A 173 8.17 0.19 17.74
CA GLY A 173 8.60 1.22 18.70
C GLY A 173 10.11 1.35 18.95
N LYS A 174 10.91 0.31 18.64
CA LYS A 174 12.38 0.37 18.70
C LYS A 174 12.98 1.45 17.79
N TYR A 175 12.36 1.69 16.64
CA TYR A 175 12.92 2.57 15.60
C TYR A 175 12.34 3.98 15.64
N GLN A 176 11.54 4.32 16.66
CA GLN A 176 10.90 5.62 16.76
C GLN A 176 11.93 6.77 16.72
N ASN A 177 11.56 7.86 16.07
CA ASN A 177 12.40 9.03 15.81
C ASN A 177 13.68 8.75 15.00
N MET A 178 13.82 7.57 14.38
CA MET A 178 14.97 7.27 13.51
C MET A 178 14.67 7.54 12.05
N LEU A 179 15.72 7.86 11.29
CA LEU A 179 15.67 7.95 9.84
C LEU A 179 15.66 6.54 9.25
N VAL A 180 14.58 6.17 8.55
CA VAL A 180 14.41 4.85 7.94
C VAL A 180 14.25 4.96 6.42
N LYS A 181 14.58 3.88 5.72
CA LYS A 181 14.33 3.71 4.30
C LYS A 181 13.59 2.40 4.05
N ILE A 182 12.49 2.49 3.32
CA ILE A 182 11.73 1.35 2.81
C ILE A 182 12.02 1.20 1.32
N LYS A 183 12.60 0.07 0.90
CA LYS A 183 13.07 -0.12 -0.49
C LYS A 183 11.96 -0.31 -1.52
N LYS A 184 10.84 -0.90 -1.12
CA LYS A 184 9.75 -1.34 -2.01
C LYS A 184 8.40 -0.78 -1.55
N ALA A 185 8.37 0.52 -1.28
CA ALA A 185 7.14 1.21 -0.92
C ALA A 185 6.38 1.67 -2.18
N GLN A 186 5.06 1.73 -2.11
CA GLN A 186 4.23 2.44 -3.09
C GLN A 186 3.06 3.13 -2.40
N VAL A 187 2.69 4.32 -2.89
CA VAL A 187 1.49 5.01 -2.42
C VAL A 187 0.25 4.19 -2.80
N SER A 188 -0.73 4.02 -1.91
CA SER A 188 -1.97 3.31 -2.24
C SER A 188 -2.71 3.99 -3.40
N VAL A 189 -3.38 3.21 -4.26
CA VAL A 189 -4.01 3.73 -5.50
C VAL A 189 -4.95 4.91 -5.21
N ALA A 190 -5.76 4.78 -4.16
CA ALA A 190 -6.71 5.80 -3.70
C ALA A 190 -6.07 7.15 -3.36
N ASP A 191 -4.76 7.17 -3.09
CA ASP A 191 -4.03 8.33 -2.60
C ASP A 191 -3.09 8.93 -3.67
N THR A 192 -2.97 8.31 -4.85
CA THR A 192 -2.08 8.77 -5.95
C THR A 192 -2.48 10.11 -6.57
N SER A 193 -3.70 10.57 -6.34
CA SER A 193 -4.20 11.88 -6.76
C SER A 193 -4.06 12.95 -5.67
N LYS A 194 -3.77 12.55 -4.42
CA LYS A 194 -3.64 13.47 -3.29
C LYS A 194 -2.37 14.31 -3.39
N THR A 195 -2.41 15.46 -2.74
CA THR A 195 -1.24 16.25 -2.39
C THR A 195 -0.78 15.92 -0.97
N PHE A 196 0.47 16.23 -0.64
CA PHE A 196 1.03 15.99 0.70
C PHE A 196 0.36 16.82 1.81
N GLY A 197 -0.32 17.89 1.46
CA GLY A 197 -1.09 18.73 2.36
C GLY A 197 -2.13 19.55 1.60
N ASP A 198 -2.96 20.27 2.32
CA ASP A 198 -3.91 21.21 1.74
C ASP A 198 -3.51 22.64 2.14
N PRO A 199 -2.75 23.38 1.32
CA PRO A 199 -2.25 24.70 1.69
C PRO A 199 -3.36 25.74 1.93
N THR A 200 -4.61 25.42 1.57
CA THR A 200 -5.77 26.28 1.83
C THR A 200 -6.32 26.10 3.25
N LYS A 201 -5.90 25.06 3.97
CA LYS A 201 -6.34 24.74 5.32
C LYS A 201 -5.21 24.97 6.33
N GLY A 202 -5.41 25.93 7.24
CA GLY A 202 -4.55 26.10 8.41
C GLY A 202 -4.78 24.97 9.43
N GLN A 203 -3.71 24.58 10.14
CA GLN A 203 -3.74 23.55 11.20
C GLN A 203 -4.33 22.19 10.77
N ALA A 204 -4.14 21.82 9.51
CA ALA A 204 -4.58 20.53 8.96
C ALA A 204 -3.39 19.63 8.64
N TYR A 205 -3.63 18.32 8.65
CA TYR A 205 -2.65 17.32 8.24
C TYR A 205 -3.28 16.36 7.26
N VAL A 206 -2.56 15.99 6.22
CA VAL A 206 -2.97 14.96 5.26
C VAL A 206 -2.20 13.67 5.55
N SER A 207 -2.89 12.55 5.37
CA SER A 207 -2.31 11.22 5.41
C SER A 207 -2.34 10.62 4.01
N ILE A 208 -1.18 10.14 3.56
CA ILE A 208 -1.01 9.36 2.33
C ILE A 208 -0.66 7.94 2.73
N SER A 209 -1.55 7.00 2.40
CA SER A 209 -1.35 5.58 2.65
C SER A 209 -0.25 5.02 1.76
N VAL A 210 0.63 4.21 2.35
CA VAL A 210 1.73 3.51 1.67
C VAL A 210 1.66 2.03 2.00
N GLN A 211 1.99 1.20 1.03
CA GLN A 211 1.96 -0.26 1.13
C GLN A 211 3.20 -0.90 0.49
N ASP A 212 3.44 -2.16 0.85
CA ASP A 212 4.35 -3.09 0.16
C ASP A 212 3.56 -4.35 -0.25
N THR A 213 4.14 -5.12 -1.18
CA THR A 213 3.73 -6.42 -1.71
C THR A 213 3.52 -7.52 -0.65
N THR A 214 3.98 -7.34 0.59
CA THR A 214 3.97 -8.35 1.67
C THR A 214 2.93 -8.11 2.78
N LYS A 215 1.93 -7.24 2.58
CA LYS A 215 0.82 -6.89 3.50
C LYS A 215 1.12 -5.84 4.59
N GLY A 216 2.30 -5.24 4.62
CA GLY A 216 2.56 -4.09 5.50
C GLY A 216 1.88 -2.82 4.96
N SER A 217 1.24 -2.04 5.84
CA SER A 217 0.73 -0.70 5.54
C SER A 217 1.24 0.32 6.55
N LEU A 218 1.45 1.55 6.09
CA LEU A 218 1.76 2.70 6.94
C LEU A 218 1.13 3.96 6.33
N VAL A 219 1.26 5.09 7.02
CA VAL A 219 0.89 6.39 6.45
C VAL A 219 2.05 7.38 6.46
N ILE A 220 2.25 8.09 5.36
CA ILE A 220 3.01 9.34 5.38
C ILE A 220 2.07 10.41 5.94
N ARG A 221 2.47 11.01 7.06
CA ARG A 221 1.75 12.10 7.72
C ARG A 221 2.44 13.41 7.39
N THR A 222 1.70 14.40 6.90
CA THR A 222 2.29 15.69 6.54
C THR A 222 1.39 16.85 6.94
N SER A 223 2.00 17.88 7.53
CA SER A 223 1.37 19.15 7.87
C SER A 223 1.04 19.93 6.61
N SER A 224 -0.14 20.55 6.59
CA SER A 224 -0.54 21.45 5.50
C SER A 224 0.23 22.77 5.49
N TYR A 225 1.01 23.06 6.54
CA TYR A 225 1.99 24.16 6.55
C TYR A 225 3.31 23.81 5.86
N ALA A 226 3.51 22.56 5.44
CA ALA A 226 4.72 22.19 4.73
C ALA A 226 4.82 22.96 3.40
N ASN A 227 6.02 23.46 3.05
CA ASN A 227 6.25 24.19 1.81
C ASN A 227 6.04 23.32 0.55
N PHE A 228 5.97 22.00 0.73
CA PHE A 228 5.65 21.02 -0.30
C PHE A 228 4.21 20.49 -0.19
N ALA A 229 3.34 21.07 0.65
CA ALA A 229 1.97 20.62 0.85
C ALA A 229 1.19 20.47 -0.47
N ALA A 230 1.30 21.42 -1.38
CA ALA A 230 0.63 21.36 -2.69
C ALA A 230 1.21 20.33 -3.67
N THR A 231 2.34 19.69 -3.33
CA THR A 231 2.99 18.71 -4.20
C THR A 231 2.19 17.41 -4.22
N LYS A 232 1.99 16.85 -5.40
CA LYS A 232 1.30 15.55 -5.56
C LYS A 232 2.14 14.41 -4.98
N ALA A 233 1.46 13.46 -4.36
CA ALA A 233 2.07 12.20 -3.97
C ALA A 233 2.68 11.49 -5.19
N PRO A 234 3.83 10.81 -5.04
CA PRO A 234 4.40 10.02 -6.12
C PRO A 234 3.44 8.91 -6.53
N LYS A 235 3.37 8.66 -7.84
CA LYS A 235 2.53 7.60 -8.38
C LYS A 235 3.21 6.25 -8.36
N GLY A 236 4.53 6.19 -8.51
CA GLY A 236 5.29 4.95 -8.67
C GLY A 236 5.55 4.17 -7.38
N SER A 237 6.26 3.05 -7.52
CA SER A 237 6.92 2.36 -6.40
C SER A 237 8.38 2.78 -6.28
N GLY A 238 9.02 2.52 -5.15
CA GLY A 238 10.46 2.66 -5.00
C GLY A 238 10.90 2.91 -3.57
N GLU A 239 12.01 3.64 -3.43
CA GLU A 239 12.58 3.98 -2.14
C GLU A 239 11.81 5.13 -1.49
N LEU A 240 11.28 4.87 -0.30
CA LEU A 240 10.69 5.86 0.59
C LEU A 240 11.61 6.04 1.80
N THR A 241 12.10 7.27 2.00
CA THR A 241 12.85 7.65 3.21
C THR A 241 11.96 8.51 4.11
N GLY A 242 12.16 8.46 5.42
CA GLY A 242 11.44 9.34 6.33
C GLY A 242 11.83 9.10 7.78
N ILE A 243 11.37 9.98 8.65
CA ILE A 243 11.51 9.80 10.10
C ILE A 243 10.35 8.94 10.57
N TYR A 244 10.65 7.80 11.18
CA TYR A 244 9.64 6.90 11.71
C TYR A 244 9.05 7.42 13.00
N THR A 245 7.73 7.61 13.01
CA THR A 245 6.97 8.11 14.15
C THR A 245 5.81 7.18 14.46
N ILE A 246 5.25 7.35 15.65
CA ILE A 246 4.08 6.60 16.12
C ILE A 246 3.07 7.64 16.58
N PHE A 247 1.81 7.44 16.23
CA PHE A 247 0.73 8.24 16.77
C PHE A 247 -0.39 7.30 17.23
N ASN A 248 -0.58 7.23 18.55
CA ASN A 248 -1.36 6.22 19.25
C ASN A 248 -0.84 4.81 18.92
N ALA A 249 -1.59 4.07 18.10
CA ALA A 249 -1.22 2.74 17.62
C ALA A 249 -0.75 2.73 16.15
N ASP A 250 -0.82 3.88 15.47
CA ASP A 250 -0.52 3.96 14.05
C ASP A 250 0.97 4.21 13.82
N ASN A 251 1.57 3.36 12.97
CA ASN A 251 2.91 3.55 12.44
C ASN A 251 2.88 4.61 11.32
N GLN A 252 3.76 5.60 11.42
CA GLN A 252 3.79 6.74 10.51
C GLN A 252 5.21 7.04 10.02
N LEU A 253 5.30 7.65 8.84
CA LEU A 253 6.49 8.37 8.41
C LEU A 253 6.20 9.86 8.30
N VAL A 254 7.13 10.65 8.80
CA VAL A 254 7.22 12.08 8.51
C VAL A 254 8.34 12.26 7.49
N ILE A 255 7.98 12.68 6.27
CA ILE A 255 8.98 13.05 5.26
C ILE A 255 9.49 14.46 5.52
N ARG A 256 10.77 14.69 5.27
CA ARG A 256 11.42 15.98 5.55
C ARG A 256 11.15 16.96 4.44
N ASP A 257 11.22 16.47 3.21
CA ASP A 257 10.83 17.18 1.98
C ASP A 257 10.54 16.17 0.86
N VAL A 258 10.33 16.65 -0.36
CA VAL A 258 10.00 15.81 -1.52
C VAL A 258 11.14 14.89 -1.98
N THR A 259 12.39 15.13 -1.57
CA THR A 259 13.53 14.29 -1.92
C THR A 259 13.45 12.91 -1.27
N ASP A 260 12.81 12.83 -0.10
CA ASP A 260 12.56 11.59 0.64
C ASP A 260 11.65 10.60 -0.12
N VAL A 261 10.91 11.09 -1.13
CA VAL A 261 10.03 10.30 -2.00
C VAL A 261 10.45 10.34 -3.47
N ALA A 262 11.54 11.03 -3.82
CA ALA A 262 11.92 11.29 -5.21
C ALA A 262 12.28 10.03 -6.01
N LYS A 263 12.61 8.94 -5.31
CA LYS A 263 12.94 7.64 -5.92
C LYS A 263 11.74 6.70 -6.04
N MET A 264 10.53 7.17 -5.77
CA MET A 264 9.28 6.41 -5.98
C MET A 264 8.80 6.55 -7.44
N THR A 265 9.69 6.26 -8.38
CA THR A 265 9.47 6.41 -9.84
C THR A 265 9.33 5.09 -10.58
N GLY A 266 9.51 3.96 -9.88
CA GLY A 266 9.39 2.63 -10.44
C GLY A 266 7.94 2.27 -10.80
N ALA A 267 7.78 1.24 -11.61
CA ALA A 267 6.47 0.66 -11.88
C ALA A 267 5.81 0.23 -10.55
N ARG A 268 4.54 0.58 -10.35
CA ARG A 268 3.78 0.12 -9.18
C ARG A 268 3.67 -1.40 -9.24
N ASN A 269 3.85 -2.05 -8.10
CA ASN A 269 3.37 -3.41 -7.91
C ASN A 269 1.88 -3.26 -7.65
N GLU A 270 1.11 -2.99 -8.69
CA GLU A 270 -0.34 -3.01 -8.55
C GLU A 270 -0.70 -4.38 -7.94
N PRO A 271 -1.68 -4.47 -7.01
CA PRO A 271 -2.45 -5.71 -7.01
C PRO A 271 -2.80 -5.91 -8.48
N VAL A 272 -2.47 -7.05 -9.07
CA VAL A 272 -2.74 -7.29 -10.49
C VAL A 272 -4.20 -6.94 -10.70
N VAL A 273 -4.47 -5.72 -11.16
CA VAL A 273 -5.73 -5.33 -11.74
C VAL A 273 -5.53 -5.96 -13.10
N PRO A 274 -6.21 -7.07 -13.40
CA PRO A 274 -6.10 -7.63 -14.73
C PRO A 274 -6.34 -6.47 -15.70
N PRO A 275 -5.48 -6.28 -16.72
CA PRO A 275 -5.70 -5.23 -17.72
C PRO A 275 -7.15 -5.39 -18.20
N ALA A 276 -7.92 -4.31 -18.38
CA ALA A 276 -9.36 -4.39 -18.68
C ALA A 276 -9.76 -5.60 -19.54
N THR A 277 -10.18 -6.70 -18.90
CA THR A 277 -10.38 -8.03 -19.47
C THR A 277 -11.83 -8.43 -19.31
N ASN A 278 -12.78 -7.65 -19.80
CA ASN A 278 -14.19 -8.04 -19.67
C ASN A 278 -14.60 -8.93 -20.84
N ILE A 279 -15.46 -9.92 -20.58
CA ILE A 279 -16.13 -10.69 -21.62
C ILE A 279 -16.97 -9.71 -22.45
N GLU A 280 -16.67 -9.61 -23.75
CA GLU A 280 -17.50 -8.88 -24.70
C GLU A 280 -18.46 -9.87 -25.38
N LEU A 281 -19.76 -9.66 -25.21
CA LEU A 281 -20.80 -10.49 -25.83
C LEU A 281 -20.91 -10.17 -27.32
N LYS A 282 -19.98 -10.68 -28.14
CA LYS A 282 -19.95 -10.44 -29.60
C LYS A 282 -20.87 -11.39 -30.36
N THR A 283 -20.64 -12.69 -30.20
CA THR A 283 -21.35 -13.76 -30.93
C THR A 283 -22.10 -14.66 -29.96
N SER A 284 -23.39 -14.89 -30.23
CA SER A 284 -24.26 -15.78 -29.45
C SER A 284 -24.40 -17.14 -30.17
N PRO A 285 -24.18 -18.28 -29.49
CA PRO A 285 -23.65 -18.39 -28.15
C PRO A 285 -22.13 -18.12 -28.07
N LEU A 286 -21.68 -17.53 -26.96
CA LEU A 286 -20.27 -17.46 -26.57
C LEU A 286 -19.92 -18.70 -25.75
N LEU A 287 -18.91 -19.45 -26.14
CA LEU A 287 -18.40 -20.62 -25.41
C LEU A 287 -17.04 -20.33 -24.74
N ILE A 288 -16.90 -20.77 -23.50
CA ILE A 288 -15.67 -20.80 -22.71
C ILE A 288 -15.49 -22.25 -22.21
N ASN A 289 -14.71 -23.03 -22.95
CA ASN A 289 -14.47 -24.47 -22.72
C ASN A 289 -13.29 -24.77 -21.78
N PHE A 290 -12.50 -23.75 -21.40
CA PHE A 290 -11.34 -23.90 -20.51
C PHE A 290 -10.18 -24.83 -20.96
N ASP A 291 -10.22 -25.41 -22.16
CA ASP A 291 -9.17 -26.34 -22.64
C ASP A 291 -7.74 -25.74 -22.61
N ASP A 292 -7.61 -24.43 -22.79
CA ASP A 292 -6.32 -23.73 -22.85
C ASP A 292 -5.87 -23.07 -21.53
N ILE A 293 -6.47 -23.41 -20.38
CA ILE A 293 -6.16 -22.75 -19.08
C ILE A 293 -4.77 -23.05 -18.49
N ALA A 294 -3.92 -23.80 -19.20
CA ALA A 294 -2.53 -24.03 -18.80
C ALA A 294 -1.65 -22.77 -18.94
N THR A 295 -2.06 -21.79 -19.74
CA THR A 295 -1.35 -20.52 -19.93
C THR A 295 -1.91 -19.42 -19.04
N GLU A 296 -3.21 -19.18 -19.10
CA GLU A 296 -3.94 -18.18 -18.33
C GLU A 296 -5.45 -18.49 -18.30
N LEU A 297 -6.19 -17.81 -17.40
CA LEU A 297 -7.65 -17.90 -17.44
C LEU A 297 -8.19 -17.06 -18.63
N PRO A 298 -9.30 -17.47 -19.25
CA PRO A 298 -9.92 -16.71 -20.33
C PRO A 298 -10.26 -15.29 -19.90
N ILE A 299 -10.28 -14.36 -20.86
CA ILE A 299 -10.64 -12.96 -20.64
C ILE A 299 -11.98 -12.88 -19.90
N GLY A 300 -11.97 -12.17 -18.78
CA GLY A 300 -13.14 -11.92 -17.91
C GLY A 300 -13.52 -13.08 -17.03
N VAL A 301 -12.73 -14.14 -16.98
CA VAL A 301 -12.87 -15.20 -15.99
C VAL A 301 -11.86 -14.98 -14.86
N THR A 302 -12.36 -14.94 -13.63
CA THR A 302 -11.53 -14.91 -12.41
C THR A 302 -12.00 -15.95 -11.42
N VAL A 303 -11.12 -16.28 -10.47
CA VAL A 303 -11.43 -17.11 -9.32
C VAL A 303 -11.32 -16.29 -8.05
N ARG A 304 -12.28 -16.45 -7.14
CA ARG A 304 -12.39 -15.62 -5.93
C ARG A 304 -12.48 -16.46 -4.67
N ALA A 305 -11.85 -15.99 -3.61
CA ALA A 305 -12.00 -16.53 -2.27
C ALA A 305 -12.66 -15.51 -1.34
N SER A 306 -13.23 -15.94 -0.21
CA SER A 306 -13.93 -15.08 0.75
C SER A 306 -15.14 -14.32 0.17
N ALA A 307 -15.77 -14.83 -0.89
CA ALA A 307 -17.03 -14.29 -1.40
C ALA A 307 -18.14 -14.38 -0.34
N SER A 308 -19.01 -13.37 -0.32
CA SER A 308 -20.18 -13.30 0.58
C SER A 308 -21.43 -12.84 -0.18
N ALA A 309 -22.57 -12.75 0.50
CA ALA A 309 -23.80 -12.20 -0.08
C ALA A 309 -23.63 -10.75 -0.60
N THR A 310 -22.72 -9.97 -0.01
CA THR A 310 -22.51 -8.54 -0.34
C THR A 310 -21.10 -8.26 -0.87
N TYR A 311 -20.28 -9.29 -1.07
CA TYR A 311 -18.90 -9.13 -1.49
C TYR A 311 -18.54 -10.14 -2.58
N LEU A 312 -17.96 -9.65 -3.69
CA LEU A 312 -17.55 -10.47 -4.83
C LEU A 312 -16.48 -11.51 -4.44
N GLY A 313 -15.67 -11.21 -3.42
CA GLY A 313 -14.55 -12.01 -2.99
C GLY A 313 -13.20 -11.41 -3.41
N ASN A 314 -12.15 -11.81 -2.72
CA ASN A 314 -10.77 -11.44 -3.02
C ASN A 314 -10.33 -12.08 -4.34
N ASP A 315 -9.69 -11.30 -5.21
CA ASP A 315 -9.05 -11.86 -6.42
C ASP A 315 -8.03 -12.93 -6.02
N SER A 316 -8.17 -14.11 -6.60
CA SER A 316 -7.30 -15.26 -6.36
C SER A 316 -6.67 -15.79 -7.65
N ILE A 317 -6.63 -14.99 -8.73
CA ILE A 317 -6.04 -15.42 -10.02
C ILE A 317 -4.58 -15.85 -9.88
N ALA A 318 -3.79 -15.15 -9.04
CA ALA A 318 -2.40 -15.52 -8.78
C ALA A 318 -2.27 -16.86 -8.02
N ALA A 319 -3.34 -17.32 -7.38
CA ALA A 319 -3.38 -18.60 -6.68
C ALA A 319 -3.86 -19.76 -7.57
N PHE A 320 -4.34 -19.49 -8.79
CA PHE A 320 -4.72 -20.52 -9.74
C PHE A 320 -3.52 -21.38 -10.17
N LYS A 321 -3.64 -22.69 -10.00
CA LYS A 321 -2.62 -23.67 -10.38
C LYS A 321 -2.81 -24.05 -11.85
N LYS A 322 -2.04 -23.38 -12.71
CA LYS A 322 -2.06 -23.55 -14.17
C LYS A 322 -1.65 -24.94 -14.63
N ALA A 323 -0.69 -25.57 -13.94
CA ALA A 323 -0.26 -26.92 -14.25
C ALA A 323 -1.41 -27.92 -14.03
N PRO A 324 -1.60 -28.90 -14.93
CA PRO A 324 -2.56 -29.98 -14.73
C PRO A 324 -2.38 -30.67 -13.37
N LEU A 325 -3.48 -30.82 -12.64
CA LEU A 325 -3.51 -31.56 -11.37
C LEU A 325 -4.53 -32.69 -11.43
N LYS A 326 -4.29 -33.74 -10.64
CA LYS A 326 -5.23 -34.86 -10.48
C LYS A 326 -6.42 -34.45 -9.62
N TRP A 327 -7.58 -35.05 -9.87
CA TRP A 327 -8.82 -34.80 -9.13
C TRP A 327 -8.71 -35.07 -7.63
N THR A 328 -7.86 -36.03 -7.24
CA THR A 328 -7.61 -36.42 -5.84
C THR A 328 -6.57 -35.54 -5.14
N ASP A 329 -6.10 -34.46 -5.77
CA ASP A 329 -5.20 -33.52 -5.11
C ASP A 329 -5.94 -32.78 -3.98
N VAL A 330 -5.50 -33.03 -2.74
CA VAL A 330 -6.18 -32.60 -1.52
C VAL A 330 -5.81 -31.19 -1.05
N ALA A 331 -4.80 -30.55 -1.65
CA ALA A 331 -4.39 -29.21 -1.24
C ALA A 331 -5.46 -28.18 -1.62
N PHE A 332 -5.63 -27.15 -0.80
CA PHE A 332 -6.50 -26.04 -1.17
C PHE A 332 -6.02 -25.37 -2.46
N GLY A 333 -6.95 -24.99 -3.33
CA GLY A 333 -6.66 -24.05 -4.41
C GLY A 333 -7.59 -24.19 -5.60
N PHE A 334 -7.55 -23.18 -6.47
CA PHE A 334 -8.11 -23.24 -7.81
C PHE A 334 -7.15 -23.96 -8.74
N LYS A 335 -7.65 -24.86 -9.58
CA LYS A 335 -6.84 -25.88 -10.24
C LYS A 335 -7.25 -26.07 -11.69
N ASN A 336 -6.27 -26.36 -12.52
CA ASN A 336 -6.48 -26.91 -13.85
C ASN A 336 -6.71 -28.42 -13.72
N PHE A 337 -7.97 -28.86 -13.76
CA PHE A 337 -8.31 -30.28 -13.74
C PHE A 337 -8.60 -30.83 -15.14
N ALA A 338 -8.47 -32.14 -15.33
CA ALA A 338 -9.07 -32.77 -16.49
C ALA A 338 -10.59 -32.63 -16.39
N SER A 339 -11.27 -32.40 -17.51
CA SER A 339 -12.73 -32.40 -17.54
C SER A 339 -13.27 -33.77 -17.14
N GLY A 340 -14.28 -33.77 -16.28
CA GLY A 340 -15.02 -34.94 -15.84
C GLY A 340 -16.03 -35.46 -16.86
N THR A 341 -15.93 -35.06 -18.12
CA THR A 341 -16.78 -35.63 -19.19
C THR A 341 -16.53 -37.13 -19.37
N ASP A 342 -15.31 -37.61 -19.10
CA ASP A 342 -14.99 -39.02 -18.88
C ASP A 342 -14.55 -39.23 -17.42
N MET A 343 -15.43 -39.76 -16.57
CA MET A 343 -15.14 -40.00 -15.15
C MET A 343 -14.24 -41.23 -14.89
N THR A 344 -13.80 -41.94 -15.94
CA THR A 344 -12.97 -43.15 -15.81
C THR A 344 -11.47 -42.89 -15.88
N LEU A 345 -11.06 -41.63 -16.08
CA LEU A 345 -9.66 -41.25 -16.24
C LEU A 345 -8.82 -41.53 -14.97
N ASP A 346 -7.75 -42.31 -15.13
CA ASP A 346 -6.71 -42.45 -14.11
C ASP A 346 -5.83 -41.18 -14.00
N SER A 347 -4.94 -41.13 -13.01
CA SER A 347 -4.10 -39.94 -12.76
C SER A 347 -3.16 -39.59 -13.91
N ALA A 348 -2.67 -40.56 -14.68
CA ALA A 348 -1.79 -40.31 -15.82
C ALA A 348 -2.58 -39.70 -16.97
N LYS A 349 -3.76 -40.27 -17.28
CA LYS A 349 -4.68 -39.75 -18.30
C LYS A 349 -5.23 -38.38 -17.93
N GLN A 350 -5.54 -38.11 -16.66
CA GLN A 350 -5.95 -36.78 -16.20
C GLN A 350 -4.85 -35.72 -16.45
N SER A 351 -3.58 -36.09 -16.30
CA SER A 351 -2.45 -35.17 -16.54
C SER A 351 -2.27 -34.86 -18.03
N ALA A 352 -2.57 -35.82 -18.90
CA ALA A 352 -2.46 -35.70 -20.36
C ALA A 352 -3.75 -35.22 -21.06
N ALA A 353 -4.88 -35.16 -20.34
CA ALA A 353 -6.16 -34.79 -20.91
C ALA A 353 -6.11 -33.36 -21.48
N THR A 354 -6.49 -33.22 -22.74
CA THR A 354 -6.60 -31.93 -23.43
C THR A 354 -7.91 -31.21 -23.11
N ASN A 355 -8.97 -31.97 -22.78
CA ASN A 355 -10.22 -31.38 -22.30
C ASN A 355 -10.04 -31.00 -20.82
N ARG A 356 -10.08 -29.69 -20.51
CA ARG A 356 -9.74 -29.14 -19.19
C ARG A 356 -10.94 -28.47 -18.55
N ALA A 357 -10.98 -28.51 -17.22
CA ALA A 357 -12.01 -27.82 -16.43
C ALA A 357 -11.37 -26.91 -15.38
N LEU A 358 -11.98 -25.75 -15.17
CA LEU A 358 -11.58 -24.81 -14.12
C LEU A 358 -12.14 -25.29 -12.77
N GLY A 359 -11.24 -25.75 -11.90
CA GLY A 359 -11.59 -26.43 -10.66
C GLY A 359 -11.24 -25.68 -9.39
N VAL A 360 -11.77 -26.17 -8.27
CA VAL A 360 -11.37 -25.82 -6.92
C VAL A 360 -11.40 -27.03 -6.00
N ARG A 361 -10.42 -27.13 -5.10
CA ARG A 361 -10.44 -28.01 -3.94
C ARG A 361 -10.57 -27.18 -2.68
N GLN A 362 -11.67 -27.36 -1.97
CA GLN A 362 -11.89 -26.74 -0.66
C GLN A 362 -11.20 -27.55 0.45
N THR A 363 -10.92 -26.92 1.59
CA THR A 363 -10.34 -27.56 2.78
C THR A 363 -11.04 -27.08 4.03
N GLY A 364 -10.73 -27.68 5.19
CA GLY A 364 -11.30 -27.23 6.47
C GLY A 364 -11.03 -25.75 6.80
N SER A 365 -9.98 -25.15 6.23
CA SER A 365 -9.68 -23.73 6.41
C SER A 365 -10.48 -22.82 5.46
N VAL A 366 -10.95 -23.34 4.33
CA VAL A 366 -11.71 -22.59 3.32
C VAL A 366 -12.83 -23.48 2.78
N GLU A 367 -13.97 -23.47 3.47
CA GLU A 367 -15.15 -24.30 3.17
C GLU A 367 -16.29 -23.53 2.50
N ALA A 368 -16.20 -22.20 2.45
CA ALA A 368 -17.22 -21.32 1.89
C ALA A 368 -16.53 -20.11 1.25
N GLY A 369 -17.26 -19.37 0.44
CA GLY A 369 -16.80 -18.15 -0.22
C GLY A 369 -15.85 -18.40 -1.38
N VAL A 370 -15.80 -19.60 -1.96
CA VAL A 370 -15.10 -19.82 -3.23
C VAL A 370 -16.06 -19.58 -4.39
N ALA A 371 -15.59 -18.88 -5.42
CA ALA A 371 -16.39 -18.57 -6.60
C ALA A 371 -15.58 -18.61 -7.89
N PHE A 372 -16.24 -19.04 -8.97
CA PHE A 372 -15.84 -18.79 -10.35
C PHE A 372 -16.63 -17.59 -10.85
N VAL A 373 -15.96 -16.56 -11.37
CA VAL A 373 -16.57 -15.28 -11.69
C VAL A 373 -16.34 -14.92 -13.14
N PHE A 374 -17.41 -14.49 -13.79
CA PHE A 374 -17.47 -13.99 -15.16
C PHE A 374 -17.80 -12.51 -15.13
N GLU A 375 -16.87 -11.67 -15.57
CA GLU A 375 -17.04 -10.22 -15.68
C GLU A 375 -17.36 -9.88 -17.14
N ILE A 376 -18.64 -9.64 -17.42
CA ILE A 376 -19.15 -9.20 -18.72
C ILE A 376 -19.12 -7.68 -18.76
N LYS A 377 -18.62 -7.14 -19.87
CA LYS A 377 -18.41 -5.68 -20.05
C LYS A 377 -19.70 -4.89 -19.87
N ASN A 378 -20.76 -5.35 -20.52
CA ASN A 378 -22.14 -4.89 -20.42
C ASN A 378 -23.02 -5.82 -21.26
N THR A 379 -24.34 -5.65 -21.19
CA THR A 379 -25.32 -6.36 -22.03
C THR A 379 -26.09 -5.40 -22.93
N THR A 380 -25.48 -4.25 -23.27
CA THR A 380 -26.12 -3.21 -24.08
C THR A 380 -26.54 -3.77 -25.44
N GLY A 381 -27.80 -3.55 -25.80
CA GLY A 381 -28.41 -4.07 -27.02
C GLY A 381 -28.72 -5.57 -27.01
N LYS A 382 -28.47 -6.29 -25.90
CA LYS A 382 -28.76 -7.73 -25.78
C LYS A 382 -29.96 -7.97 -24.87
N LYS A 383 -30.71 -9.03 -25.16
CA LYS A 383 -31.87 -9.44 -24.34
C LYS A 383 -31.86 -10.93 -24.03
N ASN A 384 -32.56 -11.33 -22.98
CA ASN A 384 -32.72 -12.72 -22.55
C ASN A 384 -31.36 -13.41 -22.40
N LEU A 385 -30.43 -12.79 -21.68
CA LEU A 385 -29.16 -13.42 -21.39
C LEU A 385 -29.42 -14.73 -20.62
N LYS A 386 -28.80 -15.82 -21.09
CA LYS A 386 -28.81 -17.14 -20.46
C LYS A 386 -27.41 -17.67 -20.34
N MET A 387 -27.21 -18.56 -19.39
CA MET A 387 -25.96 -19.27 -19.18
C MET A 387 -26.21 -20.76 -19.06
N SER A 388 -25.33 -21.59 -19.62
CA SER A 388 -25.26 -23.01 -19.31
C SER A 388 -23.82 -23.42 -19.01
N PHE A 389 -23.62 -24.42 -18.18
CA PHE A 389 -22.30 -24.93 -17.86
C PHE A 389 -22.40 -26.37 -17.34
N LYS A 390 -21.26 -27.07 -17.29
CA LYS A 390 -21.13 -28.34 -16.58
C LYS A 390 -20.64 -28.08 -15.16
N LEU A 391 -21.39 -28.52 -14.15
CA LEU A 391 -20.91 -28.61 -12.78
C LEU A 391 -20.41 -30.03 -12.52
N GLN A 392 -19.11 -30.15 -12.25
CA GLN A 392 -18.42 -31.42 -12.16
C GLN A 392 -18.02 -31.74 -10.72
N SER A 393 -18.46 -32.91 -10.24
CA SER A 393 -17.98 -33.54 -9.01
C SER A 393 -16.90 -34.54 -9.38
N LEU A 394 -15.64 -34.20 -9.13
CA LEU A 394 -14.49 -34.93 -9.66
C LEU A 394 -13.85 -35.91 -8.66
N ASP A 395 -14.19 -35.80 -7.38
CA ASP A 395 -13.68 -36.69 -6.32
C ASP A 395 -14.82 -37.50 -5.71
N ALA A 396 -15.06 -38.70 -6.25
CA ALA A 396 -16.04 -39.65 -5.74
C ALA A 396 -15.73 -40.16 -4.32
N SER A 397 -14.52 -39.93 -3.80
CA SER A 397 -14.18 -40.31 -2.43
C SER A 397 -14.71 -39.30 -1.40
N SER A 398 -15.15 -38.11 -1.84
CA SER A 398 -15.61 -37.05 -0.97
C SER A 398 -17.05 -37.26 -0.50
N ALA A 399 -17.23 -37.75 0.72
CA ALA A 399 -18.56 -37.86 1.36
C ALA A 399 -19.19 -36.50 1.71
N ARG A 400 -18.39 -35.42 1.78
CA ARG A 400 -18.92 -34.07 1.98
C ARG A 400 -19.64 -33.56 0.74
N VAL A 401 -20.68 -32.77 0.97
CA VAL A 401 -21.47 -32.14 -0.09
C VAL A 401 -21.23 -30.64 -0.07
N THR A 402 -20.92 -30.07 -1.23
CA THR A 402 -20.84 -28.63 -1.44
C THR A 402 -22.06 -28.19 -2.23
N THR A 403 -22.77 -27.19 -1.73
CA THR A 403 -23.89 -26.56 -2.45
C THR A 403 -23.41 -25.30 -3.14
N TRP A 404 -23.76 -25.18 -4.41
CA TRP A 404 -23.43 -24.06 -5.28
C TRP A 404 -24.70 -23.24 -5.57
N ALA A 405 -24.48 -21.96 -5.86
CA ALA A 405 -25.48 -21.04 -6.38
C ALA A 405 -24.91 -20.31 -7.58
N VAL A 406 -25.78 -19.78 -8.43
CA VAL A 406 -25.40 -18.79 -9.44
C VAL A 406 -25.98 -17.46 -9.01
N ASP A 407 -25.14 -16.48 -8.75
CA ASP A 407 -25.59 -15.12 -8.46
C ASP A 407 -25.12 -14.16 -9.55
N TYR A 408 -25.78 -13.00 -9.65
CA TYR A 408 -25.33 -11.88 -10.47
C TYR A 408 -25.37 -10.55 -9.72
N GLY A 409 -24.52 -9.61 -10.14
CA GLY A 409 -24.45 -8.23 -9.66
C GLY A 409 -24.02 -7.29 -10.78
N THR A 410 -24.27 -5.99 -10.62
CA THR A 410 -23.95 -4.99 -11.67
C THR A 410 -23.24 -3.76 -11.10
N GLY A 411 -22.54 -3.02 -11.97
CA GLY A 411 -21.71 -1.87 -11.59
C GLY A 411 -20.23 -2.25 -11.40
N ASP A 412 -19.35 -1.27 -11.26
CA ASP A 412 -17.89 -1.52 -11.19
C ASP A 412 -17.44 -2.23 -9.90
N THR A 413 -18.21 -2.06 -8.82
CA THR A 413 -17.93 -2.66 -7.51
C THR A 413 -19.26 -3.14 -6.89
N PRO A 414 -19.84 -4.26 -7.36
CA PRO A 414 -21.13 -4.73 -6.87
C PRO A 414 -21.07 -5.07 -5.38
N THR A 415 -21.95 -4.44 -4.59
CA THR A 415 -22.10 -4.66 -3.13
C THR A 415 -23.34 -5.50 -2.78
N SER A 416 -24.09 -5.92 -3.79
CA SER A 416 -25.27 -6.77 -3.66
C SER A 416 -25.31 -7.76 -4.82
N PHE A 417 -25.75 -8.97 -4.52
CA PHE A 417 -25.87 -10.06 -5.49
C PHE A 417 -27.26 -10.67 -5.41
N THR A 418 -27.84 -10.95 -6.57
CA THR A 418 -29.13 -11.63 -6.71
C THR A 418 -28.90 -13.05 -7.20
N THR A 419 -29.46 -14.03 -6.49
CA THR A 419 -29.42 -15.43 -6.92
C THR A 419 -30.29 -15.63 -8.16
N ALA A 420 -29.69 -16.15 -9.22
CA ALA A 420 -30.36 -16.50 -10.46
C ALA A 420 -31.08 -17.85 -10.33
N ASN A 421 -32.07 -18.07 -11.18
CA ASN A 421 -32.76 -19.36 -11.26
C ASN A 421 -31.90 -20.36 -12.04
N ALA A 422 -31.13 -21.17 -11.31
CA ALA A 422 -30.34 -22.26 -11.87
C ALA A 422 -31.12 -23.58 -11.81
N VAL A 423 -31.22 -24.26 -12.96
CA VAL A 423 -31.88 -25.56 -13.13
C VAL A 423 -30.83 -26.62 -13.41
N GLY A 424 -30.83 -27.69 -12.61
CA GLY A 424 -29.85 -28.78 -12.65
C GLY A 424 -29.34 -29.15 -11.25
N THR A 425 -28.45 -30.13 -11.15
CA THR A 425 -27.82 -30.50 -9.88
C THR A 425 -26.78 -29.47 -9.49
N MET A 426 -27.06 -28.68 -8.45
CA MET A 426 -26.19 -27.62 -7.91
C MET A 426 -25.32 -28.09 -6.74
N THR A 427 -24.95 -29.36 -6.71
CA THR A 427 -24.13 -29.95 -5.66
C THR A 427 -22.97 -30.75 -6.22
N THR A 428 -21.86 -30.77 -5.48
CA THR A 428 -20.71 -31.63 -5.74
C THR A 428 -20.29 -32.38 -4.48
N GLY A 429 -19.59 -33.50 -4.64
CA GLY A 429 -19.24 -34.43 -3.57
C GLY A 429 -20.35 -35.45 -3.30
N GLY A 430 -20.62 -35.78 -2.03
CA GLY A 430 -21.63 -36.77 -1.64
C GLY A 430 -21.32 -38.19 -2.15
N SER A 431 -20.03 -38.54 -2.17
CA SER A 431 -19.51 -39.81 -2.70
C SER A 431 -19.90 -40.09 -4.15
N THR A 432 -20.11 -39.03 -4.94
CA THR A 432 -20.60 -39.11 -6.32
C THR A 432 -19.62 -38.45 -7.28
N ALA A 433 -19.18 -39.16 -8.31
CA ALA A 433 -18.56 -38.55 -9.49
C ALA A 433 -19.64 -38.28 -10.55
N ALA A 434 -19.77 -37.04 -11.00
CA ALA A 434 -20.76 -36.66 -12.00
C ALA A 434 -20.36 -35.37 -12.74
N SER A 435 -20.79 -35.25 -13.99
CA SER A 435 -20.70 -34.02 -14.81
C SER A 435 -22.11 -33.61 -15.22
N ASN A 436 -22.70 -32.67 -14.47
CA ASN A 436 -24.11 -32.30 -14.61
C ASN A 436 -24.24 -31.00 -15.41
N THR A 437 -25.12 -30.97 -16.41
CA THR A 437 -25.50 -29.71 -17.05
C THR A 437 -26.34 -28.87 -16.10
N VAL A 438 -25.99 -27.60 -15.95
CA VAL A 438 -26.78 -26.58 -15.29
C VAL A 438 -27.15 -25.51 -16.32
N THR A 439 -28.40 -25.08 -16.31
CA THR A 439 -28.88 -23.95 -17.13
C THR A 439 -29.40 -22.85 -16.23
N VAL A 440 -29.14 -21.60 -16.59
CA VAL A 440 -29.50 -20.41 -15.82
C VAL A 440 -30.20 -19.43 -16.76
N ASP A 441 -31.37 -18.98 -16.32
CA ASP A 441 -32.12 -17.93 -16.99
C ASP A 441 -32.12 -16.68 -16.11
N PHE A 442 -31.58 -15.57 -16.63
CA PHE A 442 -31.55 -14.30 -15.91
C PHE A 442 -32.82 -13.46 -16.14
N GLY A 443 -33.78 -13.97 -16.92
CA GLY A 443 -34.98 -13.25 -17.33
C GLY A 443 -34.62 -11.94 -18.01
N SER A 444 -35.31 -10.86 -17.66
CA SER A 444 -35.04 -9.50 -18.14
C SER A 444 -34.11 -8.70 -17.23
N ALA A 445 -33.61 -9.26 -16.12
CA ALA A 445 -32.87 -8.52 -15.10
C ALA A 445 -31.53 -7.94 -15.61
N LEU A 446 -30.96 -8.58 -16.63
CA LEU A 446 -29.70 -8.19 -17.27
C LEU A 446 -29.91 -7.68 -18.69
N ASP A 447 -31.14 -7.39 -19.11
CA ASP A 447 -31.40 -6.89 -20.47
C ASP A 447 -30.89 -5.45 -20.65
N ASN A 448 -30.21 -5.20 -21.76
CA ASN A 448 -29.79 -3.87 -22.19
C ASN A 448 -29.08 -3.04 -21.09
N ASN A 449 -28.27 -3.68 -20.24
CA ASN A 449 -27.58 -3.01 -19.15
C ASN A 449 -26.29 -2.39 -19.67
N SER A 450 -26.04 -1.11 -19.37
CA SER A 450 -24.80 -0.40 -19.76
C SER A 450 -23.68 -0.52 -18.72
N ASN A 451 -23.98 -0.99 -17.52
CA ASN A 451 -22.98 -1.27 -16.50
C ASN A 451 -22.31 -2.62 -16.74
N LYS A 452 -21.16 -2.82 -16.09
CA LYS A 452 -20.56 -4.15 -15.95
C LYS A 452 -21.53 -5.11 -15.29
N VAL A 453 -21.48 -6.36 -15.72
CA VAL A 453 -22.27 -7.46 -15.18
C VAL A 453 -21.32 -8.53 -14.66
N TYR A 454 -21.46 -8.86 -13.38
CA TYR A 454 -20.72 -9.94 -12.73
C TYR A 454 -21.66 -11.12 -12.54
N ILE A 455 -21.31 -12.28 -13.07
CA ILE A 455 -21.99 -13.55 -12.81
C ILE A 455 -21.02 -14.46 -12.05
N ARG A 456 -21.47 -15.07 -10.95
CA ARG A 456 -20.62 -15.94 -10.14
C ARG A 456 -21.29 -17.28 -9.88
N ILE A 457 -20.55 -18.36 -10.08
CA ILE A 457 -20.87 -19.69 -9.58
C ILE A 457 -20.16 -19.82 -8.23
N VAL A 458 -20.91 -19.77 -7.14
CA VAL A 458 -20.38 -19.53 -5.79
C VAL A 458 -20.93 -20.52 -4.79
N THR A 459 -20.13 -20.83 -3.77
CA THR A 459 -20.62 -21.49 -2.55
C THR A 459 -20.49 -20.53 -1.37
N LEU A 460 -21.61 -20.21 -0.73
CA LEU A 460 -21.67 -19.27 0.41
C LEU A 460 -21.81 -19.99 1.76
N GLY A 461 -22.30 -21.23 1.73
CA GLY A 461 -22.44 -22.09 2.92
C GLY A 461 -21.22 -22.98 3.12
N LYS A 462 -21.05 -23.49 4.34
CA LYS A 462 -20.07 -24.54 4.61
C LYS A 462 -20.50 -25.85 3.95
N THR A 463 -19.52 -26.67 3.58
CA THR A 463 -19.79 -28.05 3.12
C THR A 463 -20.49 -28.88 4.21
N LEU A 464 -21.43 -29.74 3.80
CA LEU A 464 -22.19 -30.63 4.67
C LEU A 464 -21.49 -32.00 4.82
N ASN A 465 -21.91 -32.78 5.82
CA ASN A 465 -21.35 -34.09 6.21
C ASN A 465 -19.89 -34.02 6.71
N SER A 466 -19.31 -35.19 6.98
CA SER A 466 -17.93 -35.38 7.47
C SER A 466 -17.03 -35.97 6.39
N GLY A 467 -15.70 -35.84 6.57
CA GLY A 467 -14.70 -36.38 5.64
C GLY A 467 -13.97 -35.32 4.82
N ASN A 468 -13.35 -35.75 3.71
CA ASN A 468 -12.70 -34.87 2.75
C ASN A 468 -13.73 -34.03 1.99
N ARG A 469 -13.28 -32.89 1.47
CA ARG A 469 -14.09 -31.97 0.66
C ARG A 469 -13.94 -32.32 -0.81
N ALA A 470 -14.95 -31.99 -1.60
CA ALA A 470 -14.96 -32.33 -3.02
C ALA A 470 -13.94 -31.53 -3.82
N SER A 471 -13.40 -32.15 -4.87
CA SER A 471 -12.87 -31.42 -6.02
C SER A 471 -14.05 -31.09 -6.92
N SER A 472 -14.35 -29.81 -7.07
CA SER A 472 -15.44 -29.32 -7.90
C SER A 472 -14.86 -28.58 -9.09
N ALA A 473 -15.48 -28.68 -10.26
CA ALA A 473 -15.07 -27.90 -11.42
C ALA A 473 -16.24 -27.42 -12.25
N ILE A 474 -15.96 -26.40 -13.06
CA ILE A 474 -16.85 -25.93 -14.10
C ILE A 474 -16.20 -26.12 -15.46
N ASP A 475 -17.03 -26.40 -16.44
CA ASP A 475 -16.61 -26.66 -17.81
C ASP A 475 -17.72 -26.24 -18.80
N ASP A 476 -17.37 -26.08 -20.08
CA ASP A 476 -18.27 -25.75 -21.18
C ASP A 476 -19.25 -24.61 -20.84
N VAL A 477 -18.72 -23.51 -20.29
CA VAL A 477 -19.54 -22.36 -19.93
C VAL A 477 -19.97 -21.64 -21.18
N GLN A 478 -21.27 -21.58 -21.41
CA GLN A 478 -21.87 -20.94 -22.57
C GLN A 478 -22.77 -19.80 -22.13
N PHE A 479 -22.65 -18.64 -22.79
CA PHE A 479 -23.58 -17.53 -22.70
C PHE A 479 -24.34 -17.38 -24.00
N SER A 480 -25.66 -17.24 -23.94
CA SER A 480 -26.51 -16.99 -25.11
C SER A 480 -27.46 -15.84 -24.85
N TRP A 481 -27.78 -15.07 -25.88
CA TRP A 481 -28.69 -13.93 -25.83
C TRP A 481 -29.30 -13.69 -27.22
N ASN A 482 -30.35 -12.86 -27.26
CA ASN A 482 -30.97 -12.32 -28.47
C ASN A 482 -30.39 -10.96 -28.86
#